data_AF-A0A957B321-F1
#
_entry.id   AF-A0A957B321-F1
#
_cell.length_a   1.000
_cell.length_b   1.000
_cell.length_c   1.000
_cell.angle_alpha   90.00
_cell.angle_beta   90.00
_cell.angle_gamma   90.00
#
_symmetry.space_group_name_H-M   'P 1'
#
loop_
_entity.id
_entity.type
_entity.pdbx_description
1 polymer ?
#
loop_
_entity_poly.entity_id
_entity_poly.type
_entity_poly.pdbx_seq_one_letter_code
_entity_poly.pdbx_strand_id
1 'polypeptide(L)'
;MAYVATKGGEKAIQESEKLYHQLKKPVTREFVQEVMETMPYLVDRVMGEGSLYSPELAALAIAQSGGDLYEAVLLLRAYRSTQPRLAYAKPVTVDG
;
A
#
# COMPACT_ATOMS: atom_id res chain seq x y z
N MET A 1 28.67 -5.24 38.25
CA MET A 1 28.29 -5.91 36.98
C MET A 1 28.34 -4.88 35.87
N ALA A 2 29.03 -5.17 34.77
CA ALA A 2 29.09 -4.28 33.61
C ALA A 2 28.08 -4.73 32.54
N TYR A 3 27.45 -3.78 31.84
CA TYR A 3 26.59 -4.03 30.69
C TYR A 3 27.43 -4.07 29.40
N VAL A 4 27.00 -4.86 28.41
CA VAL A 4 27.64 -4.95 27.09
C VAL A 4 26.62 -4.71 25.99
N ALA A 5 27.06 -4.08 24.89
CA ALA A 5 26.21 -3.91 23.72
C ALA A 5 25.88 -5.27 23.09
N THR A 6 24.60 -5.49 22.78
CA THR A 6 24.12 -6.70 22.11
C THR A 6 23.32 -6.33 20.86
N LYS A 7 23.28 -7.23 19.88
CA LYS A 7 22.46 -7.06 18.67
C LYS A 7 21.14 -7.83 18.86
N GLY A 8 20.03 -7.15 18.64
CA GLY A 8 18.69 -7.77 18.66
C GLY A 8 17.66 -7.11 17.75
N GLY A 9 18.01 -5.99 17.10
CA GLY A 9 17.06 -5.18 16.31
C GLY A 9 16.45 -5.94 15.13
N GLU A 10 17.25 -6.69 14.37
CA GLU A 10 16.74 -7.48 13.24
C GLU A 10 15.70 -8.51 13.68
N LYS A 11 16.00 -9.27 14.74
CA LYS A 11 15.05 -10.23 15.32
C LYS A 11 13.78 -9.53 15.82
N ALA A 12 13.91 -8.37 16.46
CA ALA A 12 12.77 -7.61 16.94
C ALA A 12 11.87 -7.11 15.79
N ILE A 13 12.47 -6.67 14.67
CA ILE A 13 11.73 -6.27 13.46
C ILE A 13 10.97 -7.47 12.88
N GLN A 14 11.66 -8.60 12.68
CA GLN A 14 11.05 -9.81 12.12
C GLN A 14 9.87 -10.32 12.95
N GLU A 15 9.99 -10.32 14.29
CA GLU A 15 8.87 -10.73 15.16
C GLU A 15 7.72 -9.72 15.15
N SER A 16 8.01 -8.42 14.99
CA SER A 16 6.99 -7.38 14.85
C SER A 16 6.20 -7.52 13.54
N GLU A 17 6.88 -7.80 12.43
CA GLU A 17 6.24 -8.07 11.13
C GLU A 17 5.35 -9.31 11.19
N LYS A 18 5.86 -10.41 11.78
CA LYS A 18 5.07 -11.64 11.98
C LYS A 18 3.81 -11.37 12.79
N LEU A 19 3.92 -10.62 13.89
CA LEU A 19 2.77 -10.25 14.70
C LEU A 19 1.74 -9.48 13.87
N TYR A 20 2.17 -8.48 13.10
CA TYR A 20 1.27 -7.73 12.22
C TYR A 20 0.56 -8.64 11.21
N HIS A 21 1.28 -9.57 10.57
CA HIS A 21 0.68 -10.54 9.66
C HIS A 21 -0.27 -11.52 10.34
N GLN A 22 -0.10 -11.83 11.62
CA GLN A 22 -1.04 -12.67 12.38
C GLN A 22 -2.33 -11.93 12.76
N LEU A 23 -2.29 -10.60 12.91
CA LEU A 23 -3.45 -9.79 13.25
C LEU A 23 -4.44 -9.63 12.09
N LYS A 24 -4.00 -9.88 10.85
CA LYS A 24 -4.84 -9.78 9.65
C LYS A 24 -4.89 -11.10 8.89
N LYS A 25 -5.94 -11.27 8.08
CA LYS A 25 -6.01 -12.39 7.15
C LYS A 25 -5.03 -12.17 5.97
N PRO A 26 -4.52 -13.25 5.35
CA PRO A 26 -3.80 -13.14 4.10
C PRO A 26 -4.65 -12.42 3.04
N VAL A 27 -4.02 -11.54 2.27
CA VAL A 27 -4.71 -10.81 1.18
C VAL A 27 -4.97 -11.78 0.04
N THR A 28 -6.23 -11.88 -0.40
CA THR A 28 -6.63 -12.67 -1.57
C THR A 28 -7.11 -11.76 -2.69
N ARG A 29 -7.20 -12.29 -3.92
CA ARG A 29 -7.68 -11.51 -5.08
C ARG A 29 -9.15 -11.12 -4.92
N GLU A 30 -9.95 -12.01 -4.35
CA GLU A 30 -11.37 -11.79 -4.09
C GLU A 30 -11.57 -10.63 -3.12
N PHE A 31 -10.75 -10.57 -2.06
CA PHE A 31 -10.80 -9.46 -1.11
C PHE A 31 -10.36 -8.13 -1.73
N VAL A 32 -9.35 -8.13 -2.62
CA VAL A 32 -8.95 -6.92 -3.35
C VAL A 32 -10.09 -6.43 -4.23
N GLN A 33 -10.77 -7.34 -4.94
CA GLN A 33 -11.95 -7.01 -5.74
C GLN A 33 -13.07 -6.43 -4.87
N GLU A 34 -13.34 -7.04 -3.72
CA GLU A 34 -14.34 -6.57 -2.77
C GLU A 34 -14.03 -5.17 -2.24
N VAL A 35 -12.78 -4.88 -1.87
CA VAL A 35 -12.36 -3.53 -1.46
C VAL A 35 -12.57 -2.52 -2.60
N MET A 36 -12.23 -2.90 -3.83
CA MET A 36 -12.42 -2.05 -5.00
C MET A 36 -13.90 -1.72 -5.25
N GLU A 37 -14.79 -2.69 -5.10
CA GLU A 37 -16.23 -2.53 -5.35
C GLU A 37 -16.97 -1.85 -4.19
N THR A 38 -16.57 -2.12 -2.95
CA THR A 38 -17.29 -1.66 -1.75
C THR A 38 -16.76 -0.34 -1.18
N MET A 39 -15.53 0.06 -1.51
CA MET A 39 -14.89 1.26 -0.98
C MET A 39 -14.39 2.24 -2.07
N PRO A 40 -15.23 2.64 -3.04
CA PRO A 40 -14.79 3.40 -4.21
C PRO A 40 -14.11 4.74 -3.86
N TYR A 41 -14.62 5.48 -2.88
CA TYR A 41 -14.02 6.75 -2.48
C TYR A 41 -12.67 6.61 -1.78
N LEU A 42 -12.45 5.49 -1.07
CA LEU A 42 -11.17 5.22 -0.43
C LEU A 42 -10.12 4.86 -1.49
N VAL A 43 -10.52 4.05 -2.46
CA VAL A 43 -9.70 3.68 -3.62
C VAL A 43 -9.34 4.93 -4.43
N ASP A 44 -10.30 5.81 -4.71
CA ASP A 44 -10.06 7.09 -5.38
C ASP A 44 -9.08 7.97 -4.62
N ARG A 45 -9.23 8.07 -3.29
CA ARG A 45 -8.33 8.84 -2.44
C ARG A 45 -6.90 8.29 -2.49
N VAL A 46 -6.73 6.98 -2.36
CA VAL A 46 -5.41 6.33 -2.42
C VAL A 46 -4.77 6.50 -3.80
N MET A 47 -5.54 6.38 -4.89
CA MET A 47 -5.03 6.66 -6.24
C MET A 47 -4.56 8.12 -6.38
N GLY A 48 -5.36 9.07 -5.90
CA GLY A 48 -5.05 10.50 -5.95
C GLY A 48 -3.79 10.86 -5.18
N GLU A 49 -3.72 10.50 -3.89
CA GLU A 49 -2.56 10.78 -3.03
C GLU A 49 -1.31 9.96 -3.44
N GLY A 50 -1.54 8.75 -3.95
CA GLY A 50 -0.51 7.85 -4.48
C GLY A 50 0.06 8.25 -5.84
N SER A 51 -0.61 9.17 -6.56
CA SER A 51 -0.22 9.64 -7.90
C SER A 51 -0.10 8.51 -8.94
N LEU A 52 -0.88 7.45 -8.79
CA LEU A 52 -0.96 6.32 -9.73
C LEU A 52 -2.42 5.92 -9.91
N TYR A 53 -2.94 6.14 -11.11
CA TYR A 53 -4.30 5.72 -11.45
C TYR A 53 -4.32 4.22 -11.78
N SER A 54 -4.69 3.41 -10.77
CA SER A 54 -4.94 1.98 -10.90
C SER A 54 -5.83 1.54 -9.72
N PRO A 55 -7.14 1.31 -9.95
CA PRO A 55 -8.05 0.91 -8.88
C PRO A 55 -7.64 -0.40 -8.21
N GLU A 56 -7.18 -1.39 -9.00
CA GLU A 56 -6.72 -2.68 -8.49
C GLU A 56 -5.49 -2.55 -7.57
N LEU A 57 -4.49 -1.76 -7.98
CA LEU A 57 -3.29 -1.56 -7.16
C LEU A 57 -3.56 -0.72 -5.90
N ALA A 58 -4.47 0.25 -5.98
CA ALA A 58 -4.90 1.02 -4.82
C ALA A 58 -5.67 0.14 -3.82
N ALA A 59 -6.60 -0.69 -4.30
CA ALA A 59 -7.31 -1.67 -3.47
C ALA A 59 -6.36 -2.70 -2.85
N LEU A 60 -5.35 -3.16 -3.61
CA LEU A 60 -4.30 -4.04 -3.09
C LEU A 60 -3.50 -3.36 -1.98
N ALA A 61 -3.11 -2.09 -2.14
CA ALA A 61 -2.38 -1.35 -1.12
C ALA A 61 -3.21 -1.16 0.17
N ILE A 62 -4.53 -0.90 0.04
CA ILE A 62 -5.45 -0.85 1.17
C ILE A 62 -5.53 -2.21 1.88
N ALA A 63 -5.66 -3.30 1.12
CA ALA A 63 -5.71 -4.65 1.69
C ALA A 63 -4.39 -5.04 2.39
N GLN A 64 -3.24 -4.67 1.80
CA GLN A 64 -1.92 -4.96 2.33
C GLN A 64 -1.57 -4.11 3.56
N SER A 65 -2.07 -2.88 3.66
CA SER A 65 -1.89 -2.02 4.85
C SER A 65 -2.86 -2.37 5.98
N GLY A 66 -3.82 -3.27 5.76
CA GLY A 66 -4.85 -3.58 6.75
C GLY A 66 -5.79 -2.41 7.01
N GLY A 67 -5.94 -1.52 6.02
CA GLY A 67 -6.77 -0.31 6.12
C GLY A 67 -6.06 0.93 6.65
N ASP A 68 -4.76 0.86 6.96
CA ASP A 68 -3.98 2.06 7.27
C ASP A 68 -3.77 2.89 5.99
N LEU A 69 -4.45 4.03 5.93
CA LEU A 69 -4.44 4.90 4.76
C LEU A 69 -3.05 5.49 4.47
N TYR A 70 -2.28 5.83 5.50
CA TYR A 70 -0.95 6.40 5.30
C TYR A 70 -0.02 5.37 4.67
N GLU A 71 -0.04 4.14 5.20
CA GLU A 71 0.73 3.03 4.65
C GLU A 71 0.25 2.62 3.25
N ALA A 72 -1.05 2.62 2.98
CA ALA A 72 -1.59 2.33 1.65
C ALA A 72 -1.05 3.32 0.59
N VAL A 73 -1.06 4.62 0.90
CA VAL A 73 -0.50 5.66 0.02
C VAL A 73 1.01 5.48 -0.13
N LEU A 74 1.73 5.20 0.95
CA LEU A 74 3.18 4.98 0.91
C LEU A 74 3.53 3.78 0.03
N LEU A 75 2.84 2.65 0.18
CA LEU A 75 3.00 1.44 -0.64
C LEU A 75 2.78 1.73 -2.12
N LEU A 76 1.70 2.44 -2.47
CA LEU A 76 1.40 2.76 -3.88
C LEU A 76 2.46 3.69 -4.49
N ARG A 77 2.95 4.68 -3.73
CA ARG A 77 4.03 5.59 -4.17
C ARG A 77 5.35 4.84 -4.33
N ALA A 78 5.66 3.94 -3.41
CA ALA A 78 6.85 3.09 -3.50
C ALA A 78 6.77 2.17 -4.72
N TYR A 79 5.61 1.58 -5.01
CA TYR A 79 5.44 0.78 -6.22
C TYR A 79 5.65 1.64 -7.48
N ARG A 80 5.00 2.81 -7.56
CA ARG A 80 5.16 3.73 -8.69
C ARG A 80 6.62 4.09 -8.98
N SER A 81 7.48 4.25 -7.97
CA SER A 81 8.89 4.60 -8.17
C SER A 81 9.72 3.46 -8.78
N THR A 82 9.23 2.22 -8.70
CA THR A 82 9.86 1.06 -9.36
C THR A 82 9.46 0.91 -10.83
N GLN A 83 8.45 1.65 -11.30
CA GLN A 83 7.93 1.53 -12.66
C GLN A 83 8.62 2.49 -13.64
N PRO A 84 8.93 2.04 -14.87
CA PRO A 84 9.48 2.92 -15.89
C PRO A 84 8.44 3.91 -16.42
N ARG A 85 8.89 5.09 -16.83
CA ARG A 85 8.05 6.07 -17.54
C ARG A 85 7.96 5.70 -19.02
N LEU A 86 6.88 5.01 -19.41
CA LEU A 86 6.71 4.52 -20.78
C LEU A 86 6.36 5.61 -21.80
N ALA A 87 5.50 6.56 -21.41
CA ALA A 87 5.02 7.62 -22.30
C ALA A 87 4.44 8.82 -21.50
N TYR A 88 4.14 9.88 -22.23
CA TYR A 88 3.38 11.03 -21.75
C TYR A 88 1.99 11.03 -22.39
N ALA A 89 0.95 11.19 -21.58
CA ALA A 89 -0.40 11.35 -22.07
C ALA A 89 -0.57 12.72 -22.76
N LYS A 90 -1.51 12.80 -23.71
CA LYS A 90 -1.96 14.08 -24.24
C LYS A 90 -2.67 14.88 -23.12
N PRO A 91 -2.63 16.22 -23.14
CA PRO A 91 -3.40 17.02 -22.20
C PRO A 91 -4.88 16.64 -22.25
N VAL A 92 -5.50 16.53 -21.08
CA VAL A 92 -6.95 16.31 -20.96
C VAL A 92 -7.64 17.67 -21.09
N THR A 93 -8.60 17.79 -22.00
CA THR A 93 -9.54 18.92 -22.05
C THR A 93 -10.71 18.63 -21.14
N VAL A 94 -11.07 19.58 -20.29
CA VAL A 94 -12.27 19.49 -19.46
C VAL A 94 -13.32 20.33 -20.17
N ASP A 95 -14.04 19.71 -21.12
CA ASP A 95 -15.17 20.37 -21.76
C ASP A 95 -16.32 20.40 -20.75
N GLY A 96 -16.82 21.61 -20.45
CA GLY A 96 -17.97 21.85 -19.58
C GLY A 96 -19.29 21.77 -20.33
#